data_AF-A0A0R2KRL2-F1
#
_entry.id   AF-A0A0R2KRL2-F1
#
_cell.length_a   1.000
_cell.length_b   1.000
_cell.length_c   1.000
_cell.angle_alpha   90.00
_cell.angle_beta   90.00
_cell.angle_gamma   90.00
#
_symmetry.space_group_name_H-M   'P 1'
#
loop_
_entity.id
_entity.type
_entity.pdbx_description
1 polymer ?
#
loop_
_entity_poly.entity_id
_entity_poly.type
_entity_poly.pdbx_seq_one_letter_code
_entity_poly.pdbx_strand_id
1 'polypeptide(L)'
;MLVHELDDKVTIKKVRTFFEKDFPKLLNMAHISYLDVKSPTLSNVPKASTNENNMDNKMNWHNYAIDILNKVVKAFDGVSEKKRRFIEARYFNHLTWYEITDLTGYSRTQGSKILNDALIEFAWAFADTEDLRVFK
;
A
#
# COMPACT_ATOMS: atom_id res chain seq x y z
N MET A 1 5.93 28.02 9.64
CA MET A 1 5.79 26.92 8.67
C MET A 1 4.32 26.88 8.27
N LEU A 2 3.98 27.28 7.04
CA LEU A 2 2.63 27.06 6.53
C LEU A 2 2.47 25.56 6.35
N VAL A 3 1.78 24.90 7.27
CA VAL A 3 1.32 23.53 7.02
C VAL A 3 0.19 23.69 6.03
N HIS A 4 0.46 23.43 4.76
CA HIS A 4 -0.60 23.38 3.76
C HIS A 4 -1.60 22.30 4.20
N GLU A 5 -2.89 22.63 4.15
CA GLU A 5 -3.95 21.70 4.54
C GLU A 5 -4.00 20.56 3.52
N LEU A 6 -4.07 19.32 3.99
CA LEU A 6 -4.21 18.15 3.13
C LEU A 6 -5.60 18.18 2.46
N ASP A 7 -5.65 17.94 1.16
CA ASP A 7 -6.89 17.59 0.47
C ASP A 7 -7.14 16.09 0.68
N ASP A 8 -7.87 15.77 1.75
CA ASP A 8 -8.18 14.38 2.11
C ASP A 8 -8.90 13.63 0.98
N LYS A 9 -9.81 14.29 0.26
CA LYS A 9 -10.61 13.63 -0.78
C LYS A 9 -9.74 13.24 -1.96
N VAL A 10 -8.90 14.16 -2.41
CA VAL A 10 -7.99 13.91 -3.55
C VAL A 10 -6.89 12.93 -3.14
N THR A 11 -6.34 13.07 -1.94
CA THR A 11 -5.34 12.15 -1.38
C THR A 11 -5.89 10.73 -1.30
N ILE A 12 -7.06 10.52 -0.68
CA ILE A 12 -7.73 9.21 -0.62
C ILE A 12 -7.89 8.63 -2.04
N LYS A 13 -8.38 9.41 -3.00
CA LYS A 13 -8.55 8.95 -4.38
C LYS A 13 -7.22 8.51 -5.03
N LYS A 14 -6.13 9.25 -4.77
CA LYS A 14 -4.81 8.92 -5.30
C LYS A 14 -4.28 7.62 -4.69
N VAL A 15 -4.38 7.45 -3.37
CA VAL A 15 -3.98 6.22 -2.68
C VAL A 15 -4.84 5.02 -3.12
N ARG A 16 -6.14 5.19 -3.30
CA ARG A 16 -7.01 4.13 -3.86
C ARG A 16 -6.56 3.73 -5.26
N THR A 17 -6.27 4.71 -6.11
CA THR A 17 -5.82 4.47 -7.48
C THR A 17 -4.51 3.68 -7.49
N PHE A 18 -3.56 4.04 -6.63
CA PHE A 18 -2.32 3.30 -6.42
C PHE A 18 -2.61 1.82 -6.09
N PHE A 19 -3.41 1.54 -5.07
CA PHE A 19 -3.73 0.16 -4.68
C PHE A 19 -4.55 -0.62 -5.72
N GLU A 20 -5.40 0.05 -6.50
CA GLU A 20 -6.27 -0.60 -7.49
C GLU A 20 -5.61 -0.80 -8.85
N LYS A 21 -4.57 -0.02 -9.17
CA LYS A 21 -3.96 0.02 -10.51
C LYS A 21 -2.48 -0.25 -10.50
N ASP A 22 -1.72 0.38 -9.61
CA ASP A 22 -0.25 0.33 -9.65
C ASP A 22 0.30 -0.81 -8.81
N PHE A 23 -0.26 -1.03 -7.63
CA PHE A 23 0.08 -2.16 -6.77
C PHE A 23 -0.07 -3.54 -7.47
N PRO A 24 -1.17 -3.83 -8.21
CA PRO A 24 -1.27 -5.04 -9.03
C PRO A 24 -0.15 -5.19 -10.08
N LYS A 25 0.27 -4.07 -10.71
CA LYS A 25 1.35 -4.10 -11.72
C LYS A 25 2.69 -4.41 -11.07
N LEU A 26 2.95 -3.85 -9.89
CA LEU A 26 4.16 -4.13 -9.11
C LEU A 26 4.22 -5.61 -8.73
N LEU A 27 3.12 -6.18 -8.25
CA LEU A 27 3.01 -7.62 -7.95
C LEU A 27 3.32 -8.48 -9.18
N ASN A 28 2.70 -8.18 -10.32
CA ASN A 28 2.95 -8.91 -11.58
C ASN A 28 4.41 -8.81 -12.04
N MET A 29 5.01 -7.62 -11.93
CA MET A 29 6.40 -7.35 -12.29
C MET A 29 7.39 -8.08 -11.37
N ALA A 30 7.03 -8.22 -10.09
CA ALA A 30 7.79 -8.99 -9.11
C ALA A 30 7.50 -10.51 -9.15
N HIS A 31 6.52 -10.97 -9.93
CA HIS A 31 6.02 -12.35 -9.90
C HIS A 31 5.55 -12.80 -8.50
N ILE A 32 4.95 -11.88 -7.73
CA ILE A 32 4.47 -12.09 -6.36
C ILE A 32 2.95 -12.07 -6.35
N SER A 33 2.30 -12.94 -5.58
CA SER A 33 0.86 -12.88 -5.36
C SER A 33 0.51 -11.99 -4.16
N TYR A 34 -0.73 -11.48 -4.10
CA TYR A 34 -1.19 -10.71 -2.94
C TYR A 34 -1.08 -11.46 -1.61
N LEU A 35 -1.21 -12.78 -1.64
CA LEU A 35 -1.13 -13.64 -0.45
C LEU A 35 0.30 -13.71 0.09
N ASP A 36 1.30 -13.60 -0.78
CA ASP A 36 2.71 -13.63 -0.39
C ASP A 36 3.15 -12.35 0.34
N VAL A 37 2.46 -11.23 0.11
CA VAL A 37 2.72 -9.96 0.81
C VAL A 37 2.08 -9.93 2.20
N LYS A 38 1.20 -10.88 2.51
CA LYS A 38 0.19 -10.79 3.57
C LYS A 38 0.68 -11.15 4.98
N SER A 39 1.97 -11.03 5.28
CA SER A 39 2.50 -11.37 6.60
C SER A 39 3.14 -10.15 7.28
N PRO A 40 2.80 -9.84 8.56
CA PRO A 40 3.53 -8.84 9.36
C PRO A 40 5.01 -9.19 9.59
N THR A 41 5.48 -10.34 9.08
CA THR A 41 6.88 -10.77 9.09
C THR A 41 7.54 -10.83 7.71
N LEU A 42 6.86 -10.41 6.63
CA LEU A 42 7.41 -10.26 5.28
C LEU A 42 8.40 -11.34 4.81
N SER A 43 8.20 -12.60 5.21
CA SER A 43 9.18 -13.66 4.95
C SER A 43 9.30 -14.04 3.47
N ASN A 44 8.34 -13.63 2.64
CA ASN A 44 8.19 -14.14 1.27
C ASN A 44 8.44 -13.11 0.16
N VAL A 45 8.60 -11.81 0.45
CA VAL A 45 9.08 -10.87 -0.58
C VAL A 45 10.59 -11.07 -0.69
N PRO A 46 11.13 -11.47 -1.85
CA PRO A 46 12.57 -11.66 -2.00
C PRO A 46 13.31 -10.37 -1.66
N LYS A 47 14.47 -10.47 -0.99
CA LYS A 47 15.33 -9.29 -0.85
C LYS A 47 15.86 -8.95 -2.24
N ALA A 48 15.76 -7.69 -2.65
CA ALA A 48 16.43 -7.22 -3.86
C ALA A 48 17.92 -7.54 -3.75
N SER A 49 18.47 -8.28 -4.72
CA SER A 49 19.90 -8.57 -4.77
C SER A 49 20.65 -7.31 -5.17
N THR A 50 21.55 -6.85 -4.30
CA THR A 50 22.44 -5.72 -4.55
C THR A 50 23.61 -6.20 -5.41
N ASN A 51 23.37 -6.49 -6.68
CA ASN A 51 24.46 -6.67 -7.64
C ASN A 51 24.93 -5.28 -8.10
N GLU A 52 25.56 -4.55 -7.18
CA GLU A 52 26.43 -3.43 -7.50
C GLU A 52 27.69 -4.01 -8.12
N ASN A 53 27.69 -4.27 -9.43
CA ASN A 53 28.91 -4.28 -10.23
C ASN A 53 28.57 -4.36 -11.72
N ASN A 54 28.75 -3.21 -12.37
CA ASN A 54 29.13 -3.02 -13.77
C ASN A 54 28.23 -3.61 -14.88
N MET A 55 27.87 -2.70 -15.77
CA MET A 55 27.35 -2.88 -17.13
C MET A 55 25.82 -3.11 -17.24
N ASP A 56 25.25 -2.25 -18.08
CA ASP A 56 23.86 -2.17 -18.54
C ASP A 56 22.85 -1.49 -17.61
N ASN A 57 22.61 -0.22 -17.94
CA ASN A 57 21.53 0.65 -17.51
C ASN A 57 20.14 0.14 -17.98
N LYS A 58 19.85 -1.14 -17.72
CA LYS A 58 18.53 -1.73 -17.92
C LYS A 58 17.95 -1.85 -16.53
N MET A 59 17.11 -0.88 -16.17
CA MET A 59 16.32 -0.94 -14.94
C MET A 59 15.77 -2.35 -14.79
N ASN A 60 16.24 -3.10 -13.79
CA ASN A 60 15.71 -4.41 -13.53
C ASN A 60 14.34 -4.21 -12.88
N TRP A 61 13.32 -4.07 -13.74
CA TRP A 61 11.93 -3.82 -13.36
C TRP A 61 11.45 -4.77 -12.27
N HIS A 62 11.90 -6.03 -12.28
CA HIS A 62 11.63 -7.00 -11.24
C HIS A 62 12.19 -6.57 -9.87
N ASN A 63 13.48 -6.22 -9.79
CA ASN A 63 14.10 -5.75 -8.54
C ASN A 63 13.51 -4.42 -8.07
N TYR A 64 13.18 -3.51 -8.99
CA TYR A 64 12.48 -2.28 -8.67
C TYR A 64 11.12 -2.55 -8.04
N ALA A 65 10.31 -3.43 -8.65
CA ALA A 65 9.00 -3.78 -8.11
C ALA A 65 9.10 -4.40 -6.71
N ILE A 66 10.06 -5.29 -6.49
CA ILE A 66 10.35 -5.86 -5.18
C ILE A 66 10.68 -4.76 -4.16
N ASP A 67 11.54 -3.79 -4.51
CA ASP A 67 11.89 -2.68 -3.62
C ASP A 67 10.67 -1.83 -3.26
N ILE A 68 9.84 -1.46 -4.24
CA ILE A 68 8.61 -0.70 -3.97
C ILE A 68 7.62 -1.51 -3.12
N LEU A 69 7.45 -2.80 -3.36
CA LEU A 69 6.59 -3.67 -2.54
C LEU A 69 7.08 -3.75 -1.09
N ASN A 70 8.40 -3.84 -0.87
CA ASN A 70 8.99 -3.78 0.47
C ASN A 70 8.68 -2.46 1.17
N LYS A 71 8.76 -1.33 0.43
CA LYS A 71 8.42 0.00 0.95
C LYS A 71 6.94 0.16 1.24
N VAL A 72 6.04 -0.42 0.44
CA VAL A 72 4.60 -0.46 0.73
C VAL A 72 4.35 -1.15 2.07
N VAL A 73 5.00 -2.29 2.31
CA VAL A 73 4.81 -2.97 3.60
C VAL A 73 5.46 -2.20 4.74
N LYS A 74 6.63 -1.59 4.53
CA LYS A 74 7.24 -0.75 5.55
C LYS A 74 6.35 0.45 5.92
N ALA A 75 5.66 1.06 4.96
CA ALA A 75 4.74 2.15 5.22
C ALA A 75 3.55 1.73 6.09
N PHE A 76 3.19 0.45 6.12
CA PHE A 76 2.17 -0.02 7.06
C PHE A 76 2.59 0.04 8.53
N ASP A 77 3.88 0.17 8.86
CA ASP A 77 4.32 0.41 10.23
C ASP A 77 3.82 1.77 10.76
N GLY A 78 3.53 2.71 9.86
CA GLY A 78 2.92 4.01 10.17
C GLY A 78 1.39 4.00 10.22
N VAL A 79 0.74 2.86 9.97
CA VAL A 79 -0.72 2.71 9.97
C VAL A 79 -1.13 1.83 11.14
N SER A 80 -2.13 2.27 11.93
CA SER A 80 -2.57 1.46 13.07
C SER A 80 -3.07 0.07 12.65
N GLU A 81 -2.79 -0.98 13.43
CA GLU A 81 -3.11 -2.37 13.07
C GLU A 81 -4.59 -2.55 12.67
N LYS A 82 -5.50 -1.95 13.45
CA LYS A 82 -6.94 -1.97 13.17
C LYS A 82 -7.27 -1.40 11.80
N LYS A 83 -6.65 -0.27 11.43
CA LYS A 83 -6.87 0.40 10.14
C LYS A 83 -6.20 -0.36 8.99
N ARG A 84 -5.00 -0.89 9.21
CA ARG A 84 -4.28 -1.73 8.26
C ARG A 84 -5.11 -2.93 7.79
N ARG A 85 -5.80 -3.60 8.71
CA ARG A 85 -6.69 -4.73 8.39
C ARG A 85 -7.76 -4.39 7.34
N PHE A 86 -8.25 -3.15 7.30
CA PHE A 86 -9.22 -2.73 6.27
C PHE A 86 -8.56 -2.55 4.89
N ILE A 87 -7.32 -2.06 4.84
CA ILE A 87 -6.56 -1.97 3.58
C ILE A 87 -6.27 -3.38 3.05
N GLU A 88 -5.75 -4.27 3.90
CA GLU A 88 -5.48 -5.67 3.54
C GLU A 88 -6.74 -6.39 3.06
N ALA A 89 -7.83 -6.28 3.83
CA ALA A 89 -9.11 -6.90 3.46
C ALA A 89 -9.61 -6.41 2.09
N ARG A 90 -9.50 -5.11 1.81
CA ARG A 90 -10.04 -4.51 0.59
C ARG A 90 -9.16 -4.71 -0.64
N TYR A 91 -7.85 -4.57 -0.51
CA TYR A 91 -6.91 -4.46 -1.64
C TYR A 91 -6.01 -5.67 -1.82
N PHE A 92 -5.75 -6.46 -0.76
CA PHE A 92 -4.90 -7.65 -0.84
C PHE A 92 -5.77 -8.90 -0.96
N ASN A 93 -6.89 -8.92 -0.25
CA ASN A 93 -7.81 -10.07 -0.23
C ASN A 93 -9.00 -9.89 -1.16
N HIS A 94 -9.16 -8.69 -1.72
CA HIS A 94 -10.27 -8.31 -2.58
C HIS A 94 -11.66 -8.64 -1.99
N LEU A 95 -11.79 -8.59 -0.66
CA LEU A 95 -13.06 -8.85 0.02
C LEU A 95 -14.08 -7.78 -0.33
N THR A 96 -15.31 -8.22 -0.51
CA THR A 96 -16.49 -7.36 -0.63
C THR A 96 -16.79 -6.67 0.70
N TRP A 97 -17.58 -5.59 0.65
CA TRP A 97 -18.02 -4.93 1.89
C TRP A 97 -18.86 -5.83 2.79
N TYR A 98 -19.56 -6.82 2.22
CA TYR A 98 -20.30 -7.81 2.99
C TYR A 98 -19.34 -8.68 3.81
N GLU A 99 -18.32 -9.26 3.17
CA GLU A 99 -17.31 -10.07 3.83
C GLU A 99 -16.48 -9.27 4.85
N ILE A 100 -16.17 -8.00 4.55
CA ILE A 100 -15.49 -7.12 5.51
C ILE A 100 -16.38 -6.84 6.73
N THR A 101 -17.68 -6.66 6.52
CA THR A 101 -18.63 -6.45 7.61
C THR A 101 -18.71 -7.70 8.49
N ASP A 102 -18.83 -8.88 7.88
CA ASP A 102 -18.87 -10.16 8.57
C ASP A 102 -17.57 -10.42 9.36
N LEU A 103 -16.41 -10.15 8.76
CA LEU A 103 -15.09 -10.35 9.36
C LEU A 103 -14.82 -9.40 10.54
N THR A 104 -15.28 -8.15 10.46
CA THR A 104 -14.85 -7.08 11.38
C THR A 104 -15.94 -6.63 12.35
N GLY A 105 -17.21 -6.97 12.09
CA GLY A 105 -18.37 -6.49 12.83
C GLY A 105 -18.73 -5.02 12.57
N TYR A 106 -17.96 -4.30 11.75
CA TYR A 106 -18.26 -2.91 11.40
C TYR A 106 -19.19 -2.84 10.21
N SER A 107 -20.23 -2.01 10.32
CA SER A 107 -21.08 -1.68 9.17
C SER A 107 -20.25 -1.10 8.02
N ARG A 108 -20.73 -1.25 6.78
CA ARG A 108 -20.11 -0.65 5.59
C ARG A 108 -19.76 0.82 5.77
N THR A 109 -20.64 1.62 6.38
CA THR A 109 -20.41 3.06 6.60
C THR A 109 -19.26 3.31 7.57
N GLN A 110 -19.21 2.60 8.69
CA GLN A 110 -18.11 2.70 9.66
C GLN A 110 -16.81 2.17 9.06
N GLY A 111 -16.84 1.01 8.41
CA GLY A 111 -15.70 0.42 7.72
C GLY A 111 -15.14 1.33 6.62
N SER A 112 -16.01 2.04 5.88
CA SER A 112 -15.58 3.01 4.87
C SER A 112 -14.85 4.21 5.47
N LYS A 113 -15.28 4.69 6.64
CA LYS A 113 -14.58 5.75 7.38
C LYS A 113 -13.22 5.27 7.86
N ILE A 114 -13.16 4.10 8.50
CA ILE A 114 -11.92 3.50 8.98
C ILE A 114 -10.92 3.29 7.82
N LEU A 115 -11.40 2.78 6.68
CA LEU A 115 -10.58 2.60 5.47
C LEU A 115 -10.06 3.94 4.96
N ASN A 116 -10.89 4.97 4.88
CA ASN A 116 -10.44 6.29 4.43
C ASN A 116 -9.36 6.88 5.34
N ASP A 117 -9.55 6.78 6.66
CA ASP A 117 -8.54 7.23 7.63
C ASP A 117 -7.24 6.42 7.46
N ALA A 118 -7.34 5.12 7.21
CA ALA A 118 -6.19 4.24 6.95
C ALA A 118 -5.41 4.69 5.71
N LEU A 119 -6.11 5.10 4.65
CA LEU A 119 -5.49 5.56 3.40
C LEU A 119 -4.75 6.90 3.59
N ILE A 120 -5.25 7.78 4.45
CA ILE A 120 -4.53 9.02 4.83
C ILE A 120 -3.27 8.69 5.63
N GLU A 121 -3.36 7.83 6.66
CA GLU A 121 -2.18 7.38 7.42
C GLU A 121 -1.13 6.77 6.50
N PHE A 122 -1.55 5.92 5.56
CA PHE A 122 -0.67 5.33 4.57
C PHE A 122 -0.01 6.38 3.67
N ALA A 123 -0.74 7.40 3.21
CA ALA A 123 -0.18 8.47 2.38
C ALA A 123 0.96 9.23 3.08
N TRP A 124 0.83 9.46 4.39
CA TRP A 124 1.90 10.06 5.18
C TRP A 124 3.09 9.12 5.33
N ALA A 125 2.84 7.84 5.64
CA ALA A 125 3.90 6.86 5.87
C ALA A 125 4.67 6.47 4.59
N PHE A 126 4.05 6.61 3.41
CA PHE A 126 4.63 6.24 2.12
C PHE A 126 5.30 7.42 1.37
N ALA A 127 5.22 8.64 1.91
CA ALA A 127 5.63 9.87 1.23
C ALA A 127 7.11 9.91 0.80
N ASP A 128 8.00 9.24 1.54
CA ASP A 128 9.43 9.15 1.19
C ASP A 128 9.69 8.20 0.00
N THR A 129 8.72 7.36 -0.35
CA THR A 129 8.77 6.47 -1.52
C THR A 129 8.05 7.09 -2.71
N GLU A 130 6.80 7.47 -2.52
CA GLU A 130 6.00 8.19 -3.50
C GLU A 130 5.05 9.13 -2.76
N ASP A 131 5.09 10.41 -3.10
CA ASP A 131 4.21 11.38 -2.45
C ASP A 131 2.78 11.27 -3.00
N LEU A 132 1.96 10.49 -2.31
CA LEU A 132 0.54 10.31 -2.61
C LEU A 132 -0.34 11.41 -2.00
N ARG A 133 0.24 12.35 -1.23
CA ARG A 133 -0.50 13.46 -0.63
C ARG A 133 -0.77 14.53 -1.66
N VAL A 134 -1.91 15.19 -1.51
CA VAL A 134 -2.24 16.39 -2.28
C VAL A 134 -2.64 17.47 -1.28
N PHE A 135 -2.00 18.64 -1.39
CA PHE A 135 -2.23 19.78 -0.51
C PHE A 135 -3.06 20.85 -1.24
N LYS A 136 -3.81 21.64 -0.48
CA LYS A 136 -4.63 22.76 -0.98
C LYS A 136 -3.79 23.99 -1.38
#